data_AF-A0A1T4LCI7-F1
#
_entry.id   AF-A0A1T4LCI7-F1
#
_cell.length_a   1.000
_cell.length_b   1.000
_cell.length_c   1.000
_cell.angle_alpha   90.00
_cell.angle_beta   90.00
_cell.angle_gamma   90.00
#
_symmetry.space_group_name_H-M   'P 1'
#
loop_
_entity.id
_entity.type
_entity.pdbx_description
1 polymer ?
#
loop_
_entity_poly.entity_id
_entity_poly.type
_entity_poly.pdbx_seq_one_letter_code
_entity_poly.pdbx_strand_id
1 'polypeptide(L)'
;MNCFNHTQEPAVAQCTDCGKGLCPECTERYQPILCTPCFQKRKRSEIWRSIFSLLFLITLFVIGFKLNFLATKGFEDMRWMSGYTLMAIWSGYLFVEKFIPYKMIAGTNGQWVIYYIIKLILFVVIGVFTAPFTCLWTIIRVIKAFR
;
A
#
# COMPACT_ATOMS: atom_id res chain seq x y z
N MET A 1 -9.44 -37.64 6.47
CA MET A 1 -8.45 -36.83 5.70
C MET A 1 -7.45 -36.29 6.71
N ASN A 2 -6.16 -36.49 6.47
CA ASN A 2 -5.12 -36.14 7.45
C ASN A 2 -4.53 -34.78 7.15
N CYS A 3 -3.84 -34.18 8.13
CA CYS A 3 -3.21 -32.89 7.93
C CYS A 3 -2.09 -32.95 6.87
N PHE A 4 -2.01 -31.91 6.03
CA PHE A 4 -0.96 -31.78 5.02
C PHE A 4 0.45 -31.70 5.61
N ASN A 5 0.60 -31.10 6.79
CA ASN A 5 1.89 -30.98 7.49
C ASN A 5 2.14 -32.16 8.45
N HIS A 6 1.11 -32.71 9.08
CA HIS A 6 1.20 -33.85 9.99
C HIS A 6 0.30 -34.98 9.50
N THR A 7 0.88 -35.93 8.77
CA THR A 7 0.13 -37.05 8.19
C THR A 7 -0.47 -38.00 9.23
N GLN A 8 -0.03 -37.90 10.49
CA GLN A 8 -0.50 -38.70 11.63
C GLN A 8 -1.70 -38.07 12.36
N GLU A 9 -2.01 -36.80 12.10
CA GLU A 9 -3.08 -36.09 12.79
C GLU A 9 -4.31 -35.88 11.88
N PRO A 10 -5.54 -35.98 12.44
CA PRO A 10 -6.75 -35.71 11.68
C PRO A 10 -6.87 -34.21 11.36
N ALA A 11 -7.33 -33.90 10.15
CA ALA A 11 -7.60 -32.52 9.75
C ALA A 11 -8.91 -32.02 10.37
N VAL A 12 -8.87 -30.84 11.00
CA VAL A 12 -10.02 -30.17 11.64
C VAL A 12 -10.48 -28.93 10.85
N ALA A 13 -9.57 -28.32 10.08
CA ALA A 13 -9.84 -27.15 9.25
C ALA A 13 -9.18 -27.27 7.88
N GLN A 14 -9.54 -26.38 6.96
CA GLN A 14 -8.93 -26.29 5.63
C GLN A 14 -8.25 -24.94 5.44
N CYS A 15 -7.15 -24.94 4.68
CA CYS A 15 -6.44 -23.72 4.31
C CYS A 15 -7.32 -22.85 3.41
N THR A 16 -7.46 -21.56 3.70
CA THR A 16 -8.28 -20.65 2.89
C THR A 16 -7.79 -20.49 1.45
N ASP A 17 -6.49 -20.62 1.21
CA ASP A 17 -5.89 -20.33 -0.10
C ASP A 17 -5.74 -21.59 -0.98
N CYS A 18 -5.62 -22.77 -0.38
CA CYS A 18 -5.34 -24.01 -1.11
C CYS A 18 -6.29 -25.18 -0.81
N GLY A 19 -7.22 -25.03 0.14
CA GLY A 19 -8.21 -26.05 0.50
C GLY A 19 -7.65 -27.30 1.20
N LYS A 20 -6.34 -27.36 1.48
CA LYS A 20 -5.71 -28.52 2.14
C LYS A 20 -6.08 -28.60 3.63
N GLY A 21 -6.28 -29.82 4.13
CA GLY A 21 -6.61 -30.08 5.53
C GLY A 21 -5.45 -29.77 6.50
N LEU A 22 -5.78 -29.15 7.64
CA LEU A 22 -4.87 -28.73 8.71
C LEU A 22 -5.31 -29.33 10.05
N CYS A 23 -4.34 -29.76 10.86
CA CYS A 23 -4.55 -30.21 12.24
C CYS A 23 -4.81 -29.01 13.18
N PRO A 24 -5.28 -29.22 14.42
CA PRO A 24 -5.64 -28.13 15.32
C PRO A 24 -4.45 -27.20 15.59
N GLU A 25 -3.26 -27.78 15.81
CA GLU A 25 -2.02 -27.02 16.04
C GLU A 25 -1.66 -26.10 14.87
N CYS A 26 -1.83 -26.57 13.64
CA CYS A 26 -1.55 -25.77 12.45
C CYS A 26 -2.61 -24.68 12.21
N THR A 27 -3.82 -24.86 12.76
CA THR A 27 -4.95 -23.95 12.61
C THR A 27 -4.82 -22.74 13.54
N GLU A 28 -4.29 -22.94 14.73
CA GLU A 28 -4.06 -21.86 15.71
C GLU A 28 -2.81 -21.02 15.41
N ARG A 29 -1.88 -21.56 14.60
CA ARG A 29 -0.58 -20.94 14.36
C ARG A 29 -0.63 -19.66 13.52
N TYR A 30 -1.57 -19.55 12.58
CA TYR A 30 -1.67 -18.43 11.66
C TYR A 30 -3.11 -17.94 11.55
N GLN A 31 -3.28 -16.62 11.62
CA GLN A 31 -4.54 -15.94 11.34
C GLN A 31 -4.39 -15.07 10.08
N PRO A 32 -5.18 -15.28 9.01
CA PRO A 32 -6.18 -16.34 8.80
C PRO A 32 -5.55 -17.75 8.67
N ILE A 33 -6.40 -18.79 8.78
CA ILE A 33 -5.99 -20.21 8.75
C ILE A 33 -5.28 -20.54 7.42
N LEU A 34 -3.96 -20.64 7.49
CA LEU A 34 -3.11 -20.80 6.32
C LEU A 34 -2.11 -21.93 6.53
N CYS A 35 -1.83 -22.63 5.44
CA CYS A 35 -0.73 -23.59 5.38
C CYS A 35 0.62 -22.84 5.43
N THR A 36 1.66 -23.43 6.01
CA THR A 36 3.01 -22.82 6.08
C THR A 36 3.53 -22.31 4.72
N PRO A 37 3.44 -23.06 3.59
CA PRO A 37 3.86 -22.53 2.30
C PRO A 37 2.92 -21.45 1.75
N CYS A 38 1.62 -21.51 2.07
CA CYS A 38 0.63 -20.50 1.69
C CYS A 38 0.92 -19.16 2.39
N PHE A 39 1.20 -19.23 3.69
CA PHE A 39 1.59 -18.09 4.51
C PHE A 39 2.87 -17.44 3.98
N GLN A 40 3.90 -18.23 3.67
CA GLN A 40 5.14 -17.71 3.08
C GLN A 40 4.92 -17.05 1.72
N LYS A 41 4.08 -17.64 0.85
CA LYS A 41 3.72 -17.06 -0.45
C LYS A 41 2.99 -15.72 -0.30
N ARG A 42 2.01 -15.66 0.61
CA ARG A 42 1.25 -14.44 0.92
C ARG A 42 2.14 -13.34 1.50
N LYS A 43 2.98 -13.70 2.48
CA LYS A 43 3.98 -12.79 3.07
C LYS A 43 4.92 -12.24 1.99
N ARG A 44 5.45 -13.08 1.11
CA ARG A 44 6.34 -12.66 0.01
C ARG A 44 5.65 -11.73 -0.98
N SER A 45 4.40 -12.03 -1.35
CA SER A 45 3.62 -11.18 -2.27
C SER A 45 3.36 -9.79 -1.67
N GLU A 46 2.99 -9.72 -0.40
CA GLU A 46 2.79 -8.44 0.29
C GLU A 46 4.08 -7.61 0.41
N ILE A 47 5.22 -8.27 0.68
CA ILE A 47 6.54 -7.63 0.71
C ILE A 47 6.87 -7.06 -0.67
N TRP A 48 6.72 -7.85 -1.73
CA TRP A 48 6.97 -7.40 -3.10
C TRP A 48 6.08 -6.23 -3.50
N ARG A 49 4.80 -6.26 -3.12
CA ARG A 49 3.88 -5.14 -3.35
C ARG A 49 4.32 -3.88 -2.61
N SER A 50 4.82 -4.02 -1.39
CA SER A 50 5.34 -2.90 -0.59
C SER A 50 6.64 -2.33 -1.18
N ILE A 51 7.55 -3.19 -1.64
CA ILE A 51 8.79 -2.79 -2.31
C ILE A 51 8.49 -2.05 -3.63
N PHE A 52 7.59 -2.59 -4.44
CA PHE A 52 7.20 -1.97 -5.71
C PHE A 52 6.54 -0.60 -5.48
N SER A 53 5.70 -0.48 -4.45
CA SER A 53 5.13 0.80 -4.03
C SER A 53 6.19 1.82 -3.60
N LEU A 54 7.25 1.40 -2.90
CA LEU A 54 8.37 2.28 -2.54
C LEU A 54 9.19 2.71 -3.75
N LEU A 55 9.55 1.77 -4.63
CA LEU A 55 10.29 2.09 -5.85
C LEU A 55 9.53 3.08 -6.72
N PHE A 56 8.21 2.91 -6.83
CA PHE A 56 7.35 3.83 -7.57
C PHE A 56 7.36 5.24 -6.93
N LEU A 57 7.29 5.31 -5.61
CA LEU A 57 7.32 6.57 -4.87
C LEU A 57 8.68 7.29 -4.96
N ILE A 58 9.79 6.55 -4.94
CA ILE A 58 11.14 7.08 -5.21
C ILE A 58 11.22 7.59 -6.65
N THR A 59 10.67 6.86 -7.62
CA THR A 59 10.66 7.26 -9.03
C THR A 59 9.87 8.57 -9.22
N LEU A 60 8.70 8.70 -8.59
CA LEU A 60 7.92 9.94 -8.59
C LEU A 60 8.69 11.12 -7.99
N PHE A 61 9.43 10.88 -6.90
CA PHE A 61 10.28 11.90 -6.29
C PHE A 61 11.38 12.37 -7.26
N VAL A 62 12.08 11.45 -7.92
CA VAL A 62 13.13 11.77 -8.91
C VAL A 62 12.55 12.54 -10.10
N ILE A 63 11.38 12.14 -10.59
CA ILE A 63 10.68 12.84 -11.67
C ILE A 63 10.30 14.26 -11.23
N GLY A 64 9.73 14.43 -10.04
CA GLY A 64 9.37 15.75 -9.48
C GLY A 64 10.58 16.65 -9.25
N PHE A 65 11.70 16.07 -8.83
CA PHE A 65 12.97 16.77 -8.66
C PHE A 65 13.54 17.27 -9.99
N LYS A 66 13.43 16.46 -11.07
CA LYS A 66 13.90 16.81 -12.42
C LYS A 66 13.00 17.82 -13.12
N LEU A 67 11.68 17.69 -13.00
CA LEU A 67 10.71 18.58 -13.64
C LEU A 67 10.68 19.98 -13.04
N ASN A 68 11.07 20.12 -11.76
CA ASN A 68 11.14 21.41 -11.04
C ASN A 68 9.88 22.29 -11.23
N PHE A 69 8.70 21.67 -11.21
CA PHE A 69 7.42 22.31 -11.57
C PHE A 69 7.03 23.48 -10.66
N LEU A 70 7.56 23.53 -9.43
CA LEU A 70 7.32 24.60 -8.45
C LEU A 70 8.36 25.73 -8.52
N ALA A 71 9.32 25.70 -9.44
CA ALA A 71 10.28 26.80 -9.60
C ALA A 71 9.59 28.04 -10.18
N THR A 72 9.17 28.93 -9.30
CA THR A 72 8.72 30.27 -9.63
C THR A 72 9.93 31.20 -9.71
N LYS A 73 9.95 32.13 -10.68
CA LYS A 73 10.99 33.17 -10.80
C LYS A 73 11.15 33.89 -9.45
N GLY A 74 12.20 33.58 -8.70
CA GLY A 74 12.47 34.14 -7.37
C GLY A 74 13.03 33.16 -6.33
N PHE A 75 12.80 31.84 -6.46
CA PHE A 75 13.34 30.83 -5.55
C PHE A 75 13.88 29.62 -6.33
N GLU A 76 15.18 29.63 -6.65
CA GLU A 76 15.81 28.65 -7.56
C GLU A 76 15.97 27.23 -6.97
N ASP A 77 15.83 27.07 -5.63
CA ASP A 77 16.12 25.81 -4.93
C ASP A 77 14.90 25.11 -4.27
N MET A 78 13.74 25.12 -4.93
CA MET A 78 12.52 24.42 -4.46
C MET A 78 12.36 22.99 -5.01
N ARG A 79 13.41 22.41 -5.60
CA ARG A 79 13.40 21.07 -6.25
C ARG A 79 12.99 19.92 -5.31
N TRP A 80 13.31 20.06 -4.03
CA TRP A 80 12.95 19.07 -3.00
C TRP A 80 11.44 19.13 -2.68
N MET A 81 10.82 20.31 -2.71
CA MET A 81 9.38 20.47 -2.49
C MET A 81 8.55 19.93 -3.66
N SER A 82 9.01 20.08 -4.90
CA SER A 82 8.30 19.51 -6.06
C SER A 82 8.30 17.98 -6.03
N GLY A 83 9.43 17.36 -5.68
CA GLY A 83 9.51 15.92 -5.44
C GLY A 83 8.60 15.46 -4.30
N TYR A 84 8.61 16.18 -3.17
CA TYR A 84 7.78 15.88 -2.01
C TYR A 84 6.27 16.00 -2.31
N THR A 85 5.87 16.97 -3.14
CA THR A 85 4.46 17.18 -3.49
C THR A 85 3.90 16.03 -4.32
N LEU A 86 4.64 15.51 -5.30
CA LEU A 86 4.20 14.34 -6.09
C LEU A 86 4.11 13.07 -5.23
N MET A 87 5.07 12.89 -4.35
CA MET A 87 5.07 11.82 -3.36
C MET A 87 3.87 11.92 -2.41
N ALA A 88 3.55 13.12 -1.95
CA ALA A 88 2.38 13.41 -1.12
C ALA A 88 1.06 13.11 -1.84
N ILE A 89 0.91 13.52 -3.11
CA ILE A 89 -0.31 13.22 -3.89
C ILE A 89 -0.56 11.71 -3.94
N TRP A 90 0.49 10.91 -4.20
CA TRP A 90 0.37 9.46 -4.27
C TRP A 90 0.05 8.82 -2.91
N SER A 91 0.70 9.27 -1.82
CA SER A 91 0.40 8.76 -0.49
C SER A 91 -1.01 9.14 -0.02
N GLY A 92 -1.44 10.37 -0.31
CA GLY A 92 -2.78 10.86 -0.04
C GLY A 92 -3.85 10.08 -0.79
N TYR A 93 -3.62 9.76 -2.06
CA TYR A 93 -4.50 8.90 -2.86
C TYR A 93 -4.70 7.52 -2.20
N LEU A 94 -3.61 6.83 -1.86
CA LEU A 94 -3.66 5.50 -1.22
C LEU A 94 -4.40 5.53 0.12
N PHE A 95 -4.23 6.60 0.90
CA PHE A 95 -4.88 6.75 2.20
C PHE A 95 -6.36 7.07 2.04
N VAL A 96 -6.71 8.04 1.21
CA VAL A 96 -8.09 8.51 1.05
C VAL A 96 -8.96 7.43 0.40
N GLU A 97 -8.47 6.70 -0.59
CA GLU A 97 -9.26 5.59 -1.14
C GLU A 97 -9.51 4.47 -0.13
N LYS A 98 -8.59 4.27 0.81
CA LYS A 98 -8.72 3.23 1.84
C LYS A 98 -9.70 3.64 2.96
N PHE A 99 -9.69 4.91 3.37
CA PHE A 99 -10.50 5.38 4.50
C PHE A 99 -11.82 6.03 4.09
N ILE A 100 -11.86 6.69 2.93
CA ILE A 100 -13.02 7.42 2.42
C ILE A 100 -13.17 7.11 0.92
N PRO A 101 -13.74 5.95 0.55
CA PRO A 101 -14.05 5.65 -0.84
C PRO A 101 -15.28 6.47 -1.30
N TYR A 102 -15.15 7.80 -1.32
CA TYR A 102 -16.16 8.68 -1.87
C TYR A 102 -16.14 8.53 -3.39
N LYS A 103 -17.26 8.05 -3.95
CA LYS A 103 -17.48 7.86 -5.38
C LYS A 103 -18.80 8.54 -5.73
N MET A 104 -18.75 9.61 -6.53
CA MET A 104 -19.97 10.13 -7.14
C MET A 104 -20.49 9.12 -8.18
N ILE A 105 -21.79 8.84 -8.13
CA ILE A 105 -22.47 7.86 -8.99
C ILE A 105 -23.15 8.55 -10.18
N ALA A 106 -23.50 9.83 -10.06
CA ALA A 106 -24.10 10.63 -11.12
C ALA A 106 -23.75 12.13 -10.96
N GLY A 107 -23.59 12.85 -12.07
CA GLY A 107 -23.31 14.29 -12.06
C GLY A 107 -23.09 14.84 -13.47
N THR A 108 -23.30 16.15 -13.65
CA THR A 108 -23.00 16.88 -14.89
C THR A 108 -21.48 17.06 -15.09
N ASN A 109 -21.03 17.30 -16.32
CA ASN A 109 -19.59 17.46 -16.64
C ASN A 109 -18.89 18.49 -15.73
N GLY A 110 -19.55 19.61 -15.40
CA GLY A 110 -18.99 20.62 -14.50
C GLY A 110 -18.84 20.14 -13.05
N GLN A 111 -19.82 19.38 -12.54
CA GLN A 111 -19.75 18.79 -11.19
C GLN A 111 -18.64 17.75 -11.08
N TRP A 112 -18.38 16.99 -12.15
CA TRP A 112 -17.24 16.07 -12.20
C TRP A 112 -15.91 16.80 -12.10
N VAL A 113 -15.73 17.92 -12.82
CA VAL A 113 -14.50 18.71 -12.76
C VAL A 113 -14.27 19.25 -11.35
N ILE A 114 -15.28 19.87 -10.73
CA ILE A 114 -15.19 20.41 -9.36
C ILE A 114 -14.87 19.28 -8.37
N TYR A 115 -15.55 18.14 -8.50
CA TYR A 115 -15.30 16.96 -7.67
C TYR A 115 -13.85 16.47 -7.75
N TYR A 116 -13.28 16.35 -8.96
CA TYR A 116 -11.89 15.92 -9.12
C TYR A 116 -10.90 16.94 -8.58
N ILE A 117 -11.17 18.24 -8.71
CA ILE A 117 -10.32 19.31 -8.15
C ILE A 117 -10.32 19.24 -6.61
N ILE A 118 -11.50 19.17 -5.98
CA ILE A 118 -11.60 19.04 -4.52
C ILE A 118 -10.91 17.76 -4.05
N LYS A 119 -11.12 16.65 -4.77
CA LYS A 119 -10.49 15.37 -4.46
C LYS A 119 -8.96 15.47 -4.55
N LEU A 120 -8.42 16.15 -5.57
CA LEU A 120 -6.98 16.37 -5.74
C LEU A 120 -6.40 17.23 -4.60
N ILE A 121 -7.06 18.32 -4.22
CA ILE A 121 -6.63 19.16 -3.09
C ILE A 121 -6.59 18.32 -1.81
N LEU A 122 -7.62 17.51 -1.58
CA LEU A 122 -7.72 16.64 -0.41
C LEU A 122 -6.60 15.58 -0.40
N PHE A 123 -6.24 15.02 -1.56
CA PHE A 123 -5.07 14.15 -1.70
C PHE A 123 -3.75 14.87 -1.38
N VAL A 124 -3.57 16.11 -1.82
CA VAL A 124 -2.35 16.88 -1.52
C VAL A 124 -2.26 17.16 -0.01
N VAL A 125 -3.31 17.70 0.59
CA VAL A 125 -3.32 18.10 2.00
C VAL A 125 -3.09 16.90 2.90
N ILE A 126 -3.87 15.82 2.74
CA ILE A 126 -3.71 14.59 3.52
C ILE A 126 -2.38 13.92 3.18
N GLY A 127 -1.97 14.00 1.92
CA GLY A 127 -0.71 13.51 1.39
C GLY A 127 0.50 14.06 2.12
N VAL A 128 0.56 15.39 2.31
CA VAL A 128 1.67 16.07 2.98
C VAL A 128 1.84 15.57 4.42
N PHE A 129 0.74 15.31 5.12
CA PHE A 129 0.79 14.75 6.48
C PHE A 129 1.09 13.26 6.51
N THR A 130 0.56 12.48 5.56
CA THR A 130 0.70 11.01 5.56
C THR A 130 2.02 10.53 4.96
N ALA A 131 2.62 11.27 4.03
CA ALA A 131 3.89 10.96 3.36
C ALA A 131 5.06 10.60 4.32
N PRO A 132 5.35 11.35 5.40
CA PRO A 132 6.43 10.98 6.31
C PRO A 132 6.14 9.68 7.05
N PHE A 133 4.88 9.47 7.47
CA PHE A 133 4.47 8.24 8.16
C PHE A 133 4.48 7.03 7.22
N THR A 134 4.01 7.16 5.98
CA THR A 134 4.01 6.05 5.01
C THR A 134 5.42 5.65 4.62
N CYS A 135 6.33 6.61 4.41
CA CYS A 135 7.73 6.29 4.14
C CYS A 135 8.38 5.54 5.31
N LEU A 136 8.23 6.05 6.52
CA LEU A 136 8.82 5.45 7.71
C LEU A 136 8.26 4.06 8.00
N TRP A 137 6.94 3.89 7.88
CA TRP A 137 6.28 2.59 8.05
C TRP A 137 6.70 1.57 7.00
N THR A 138 6.87 2.00 5.74
CA THR A 138 7.26 1.07 4.67
C THR A 138 8.73 0.65 4.80
N ILE A 139 9.62 1.54 5.26
CA ILE A 139 11.02 1.19 5.59
C ILE A 139 11.07 0.16 6.71
N ILE A 140 10.35 0.38 7.82
CA ILE A 140 10.29 -0.58 8.94
C ILE A 140 9.76 -1.93 8.48
N ARG A 141 8.71 -1.93 7.65
CA ARG A 141 8.11 -3.16 7.12
C ARG A 141 9.08 -3.93 6.22
N VAL A 142 9.88 -3.24 5.43
CA VAL A 142 10.94 -3.87 4.60
C VAL A 142 12.06 -4.42 5.47
N ILE A 143 12.55 -3.67 6.48
CA ILE A 143 13.60 -4.16 7.39
C ILE A 143 13.13 -5.42 8.14
N LYS A 144 11.90 -5.43 8.64
CA LYS A 144 11.30 -6.59 9.32
C LYS A 144 10.96 -7.74 8.37
N ALA A 145 10.94 -7.51 7.06
CA ALA A 145 10.76 -8.55 6.06
C ALA A 145 12.06 -9.28 5.73
N PHE A 146 13.20 -8.60 5.84
CA PHE A 146 14.54 -9.16 5.63
C PHE A 146 15.12 -9.83 6.88
N ARG A 147 14.68 -9.45 8.09
CA ARG A 147 15.00 -10.13 9.36
C ARG A 147 14.00 -11.24 9.66
#